data_AF-A0A2K3MD99-F1
#
_entry.id   AF-A0A2K3MD99-F1
#
_cell.length_a   1.000
_cell.length_b   1.000
_cell.length_c   1.000
_cell.angle_alpha   90.00
_cell.angle_beta   90.00
_cell.angle_gamma   90.00
#
_symmetry.space_group_name_H-M   'P 1'
#
loop_
_entity.id
_entity.type
_entity.pdbx_description
1 polymer ?
#
loop_
_entity_poly.entity_id
_entity_poly.type
_entity_poly.pdbx_seq_one_letter_code
_entity_poly.pdbx_strand_id
1 'polypeptide(L)' 'MWDEEKVNNELKNYMTRGFKDVKDMCKTHECDLRMGAFSLGVNRVARATVLRGWEA' A
#
# COMPACT_ATOMS: atom_id res chain seq x y z
N MET A 1 14.45 22.26 -4.13
CA MET A 1 13.13 22.08 -3.48
C MET A 1 12.13 21.73 -4.58
N TRP A 2 11.16 20.85 -4.34
CA TRP A 2 10.10 20.62 -5.34
C TRP A 2 9.13 21.81 -5.34
N ASP A 3 8.56 22.13 -6.49
CA ASP A 3 7.46 23.08 -6.56
C ASP A 3 6.16 22.44 -6.06
N GLU A 4 5.20 23.29 -5.69
CA GLU A 4 3.93 22.86 -5.12
C GLU A 4 3.12 21.99 -6.09
N GLU A 5 3.12 22.30 -7.38
CA GLU A 5 2.38 21.54 -8.39
C GLU A 5 2.94 20.11 -8.48
N LYS A 6 4.26 19.96 -8.51
CA LYS A 6 4.91 18.65 -8.47
C LYS A 6 4.59 17.89 -7.18
N VAL A 7 4.63 18.53 -6.03
CA VAL A 7 4.28 17.89 -4.74
C VAL A 7 2.84 17.36 -4.78
N ASN A 8 1.89 18.18 -5.24
CA ASN A 8 0.48 17.81 -5.33
C ASN A 8 0.23 16.69 -6.36
N ASN A 9 0.92 16.72 -7.49
CA ASN A 9 0.84 15.68 -8.51
C ASN A 9 1.39 14.34 -7.99
N GLU A 10 2.53 14.35 -7.31
CA GLU A 10 3.08 13.15 -6.68
C GLU A 10 2.13 12.63 -5.59
N LEU A 11 1.63 13.49 -4.71
CA LEU A 11 0.66 13.10 -3.68
C LEU A 11 -0.56 12.42 -4.30
N LYS A 12 -1.16 13.02 -5.34
CA LYS A 12 -2.31 12.44 -6.04
C LYS A 12 -1.98 11.08 -6.64
N ASN A 13 -0.79 10.91 -7.23
CA ASN A 13 -0.33 9.65 -7.79
C ASN A 13 -0.19 8.56 -6.71
N TYR A 14 0.43 8.89 -5.57
CA TYR A 14 0.59 7.96 -4.44
C TYR A 14 -0.76 7.57 -3.83
N MET A 15 -1.65 8.52 -3.60
CA MET A 15 -2.97 8.25 -3.02
C MET A 15 -3.86 7.42 -3.96
N THR A 16 -3.86 7.74 -5.26
CA THR A 16 -4.64 6.99 -6.26
C THR A 16 -4.17 5.54 -6.35
N ARG A 17 -2.85 5.33 -6.35
CA ARG A 17 -2.25 3.99 -6.34
C ARG A 17 -2.58 3.24 -5.04
N GLY A 18 -2.41 3.90 -3.88
CA GLY A 18 -2.70 3.31 -2.58
C GLY A 18 -4.16 2.86 -2.46
N PHE A 19 -5.11 3.68 -2.91
CA PHE A 19 -6.53 3.31 -2.88
C PHE A 19 -6.84 2.13 -3.82
N LYS A 20 -6.23 2.10 -5.02
CA LYS A 20 -6.37 0.97 -5.95
C LYS A 20 -5.91 -0.33 -5.29
N ASP A 21 -4.74 -0.33 -4.66
CA ASP A 21 -4.18 -1.50 -3.99
C ASP A 21 -5.08 -1.99 -2.85
N VAL A 22 -5.66 -1.07 -2.07
CA VAL A 22 -6.63 -1.41 -1.01
C VAL A 22 -7.88 -2.06 -1.61
N LYS A 23 -8.43 -1.48 -2.69
CA LYS A 23 -9.63 -2.01 -3.35
C LYS A 23 -9.39 -3.42 -3.92
N ASP A 24 -8.20 -3.65 -4.48
CA ASP A 24 -7.83 -4.97 -5.00
C ASP A 24 -7.69 -5.99 -3.85
N MET A 25 -7.10 -5.61 -2.71
CA MET A 25 -7.06 -6.46 -1.51
C MET A 25 -8.45 -6.76 -0.94
N CYS A 26 -9.36 -5.79 -0.93
CA CYS A 26 -10.74 -5.99 -0.48
C CYS A 26 -11.47 -7.02 -1.34
N LYS A 27 -11.24 -7.00 -2.66
CA LYS A 27 -11.82 -7.99 -3.58
C LYS A 27 -11.21 -9.38 -3.38
N THR A 28 -9.90 -9.47 -3.17
CA THR A 28 -9.21 -10.75 -2.96
C THR A 28 -9.64 -11.44 -1.67
N HIS A 29 -9.95 -10.67 -0.62
CA HIS A 29 -10.30 -11.20 0.70
C HIS A 29 -11.77 -11.03 1.09
N GLU A 30 -12.61 -10.54 0.17
CA GLU A 30 -14.04 -10.25 0.38
C GLU A 30 -14.31 -9.49 1.69
N CYS A 31 -13.51 -8.46 1.95
CA CYS A 31 -13.55 -7.72 3.21
C CYS A 31 -13.86 -6.23 3.01
N ASP A 32 -14.18 -5.56 4.11
CA ASP A 32 -14.39 -4.12 4.10
C ASP A 32 -13.08 -3.34 3.83
N LEU A 33 -13.21 -2.05 3.49
CA LEU A 33 -12.07 -1.19 3.17
C LEU A 33 -11.04 -1.07 4.31
N ARG A 34 -11.50 -1.14 5.56
CA ARG A 34 -10.62 -1.05 6.73
C ARG A 34 -9.76 -2.30 6.80
N MET A 35 -10.37 -3.48 6.72
CA MET A 35 -9.67 -4.75 6.73
C MET A 35 -8.76 -4.91 5.52
N GLY A 36 -9.19 -4.49 4.32
CA GLY A 36 -8.34 -4.52 3.14
C GLY A 36 -7.09 -3.64 3.27
N ALA A 37 -7.21 -2.48 3.91
CA ALA A 37 -6.07 -1.60 4.18
C ALA A 37 -5.07 -2.22 5.17
N PHE A 38 -5.57 -2.83 6.26
CA PHE A 38 -4.71 -3.56 7.19
C PHE A 38 -4.04 -4.76 6.53
N SER A 39 -4.78 -5.58 5.79
CA SER A 39 -4.25 -6.74 5.07
C SER A 39 -3.18 -6.33 4.06
N LEU A 40 -3.37 -5.22 3.32
CA LEU A 40 -2.35 -4.68 2.42
C LEU A 40 -1.06 -4.31 3.17
N GLY A 41 -1.19 -3.57 4.29
CA GLY A 41 -0.06 -3.12 5.09
C GLY A 41 0.74 -4.28 5.67
N VAL A 42 0.06 -5.24 6.31
CA VAL A 42 0.69 -6.43 6.89
C VAL A 42 1.34 -7.29 5.80
N ASN A 43 0.67 -7.51 4.67
CA ASN A 43 1.22 -8.30 3.57
C ASN A 43 2.53 -7.71 3.01
N ARG A 44 2.59 -6.39 2.83
CA ARG A 44 3.80 -5.71 2.34
C ARG A 44 5.00 -5.90 3.27
N VAL A 45 4.79 -5.72 4.58
CA VAL A 45 5.84 -5.89 5.59
C VAL A 45 6.26 -7.36 5.68
N ALA A 46 5.29 -8.27 5.80
CA ALA A 46 5.55 -9.71 5.89
C ALA A 46 6.35 -10.23 4.68
N ARG A 47 5.98 -9.82 3.46
CA ARG A 47 6.72 -10.19 2.24
C ARG A 47 8.15 -9.67 2.25
N ALA A 48 8.37 -8.42 2.67
CA ALA A 48 9.72 -7.85 2.77
C ALA A 48 10.57 -8.57 3.82
N THR A 49 9.98 -8.94 4.96
CA THR A 49 10.64 -9.73 6.02
C THR A 49 11.04 -11.11 5.50
N VAL A 50 10.11 -11.84 4.88
CA VAL A 50 10.40 -13.18 4.34
C VAL A 50 11.46 -13.13 3.24
N LEU A 51 11.42 -12.12 2.36
CA LEU A 51 12.39 -11.98 1.27
C LEU A 51 13.81 -11.68 1.77
N ARG A 52 13.94 -10.85 2.81
CA ARG A 52 15.24 -10.56 3.44
C ARG A 52 15.76 -11.73 4.26
N GLY A 53 14.86 -12.60 4.70
CA GLY A 53 15.18 -13.76 5.51
C GLY A 53 15.45 -13.40 6.98
N TRP A 54 15.70 -14.44 7.76
CA TRP A 54 16.15 -14.33 9.13
C TRP A 54 17.57 -14.90 9.18
N GLU A 55 18.57 -14.06 8.98
CA GLU A 55 19.92 -14.38 9.42
C GLU A 55 19.89 -14.38 10.95
N ALA A 56 20.14 -15.55 11.55
CA ALA A 56 20.31 -15.73 12.99
C ALA A 56 21.78 -15.56 13.37
#